data_AF-A0A679JTQ1-F1
#
_entry.id   AF-A0A679JTQ1-F1
#
_cell.length_a   1.000
_cell.length_b   1.000
_cell.length_c   1.000
_cell.angle_alpha   90.00
_cell.angle_beta   90.00
_cell.angle_gamma   90.00
#
_symmetry.space_group_name_H-M   'P 1'
#
loop_
_entity.id
_entity.type
_entity.pdbx_description
1 polymer ?
#
loop_
_entity_poly.entity_id
_entity_poly.type
_entity_poly.pdbx_seq_one_letter_code
_entity_poly.pdbx_strand_id
1 'polypeptide(L)'
;MGKLPDHVTRAEVAAALRLSLRQVDRLAAAGTLTKKKLGARRSGFDREEFDRYLKSIGEGEGYASPVGSFSFTLPPESPLTCNAVAAKLDEILATSLPGCLVNAADGAVHIVWNAALGYTTEQILQAV
;
A
#
# COMPACT_ATOMS: atom_id res chain seq x y z
N MET A 1 26.97 -11.35 -20.15
CA MET A 1 26.26 -11.59 -18.88
C MET A 1 24.91 -10.91 -18.97
N GLY A 2 23.82 -11.66 -19.06
CA GLY A 2 22.47 -11.06 -19.12
C GLY A 2 22.15 -10.39 -17.79
N LYS A 3 21.83 -9.10 -17.80
CA LYS A 3 21.27 -8.41 -16.64
C LYS A 3 20.02 -9.18 -16.22
N LEU A 4 19.94 -9.58 -14.95
CA LEU A 4 18.69 -10.07 -14.38
C LEU A 4 17.64 -8.97 -14.59
N PRO A 5 16.40 -9.31 -15.01
CA PRO A 5 15.34 -8.32 -15.09
C PRO A 5 15.17 -7.65 -13.72
N ASP A 6 14.97 -6.33 -13.71
CA ASP A 6 14.72 -5.59 -12.49
C ASP A 6 13.48 -6.19 -11.80
N HIS A 7 13.69 -6.75 -10.63
CA HIS A 7 12.67 -7.44 -9.86
C HIS A 7 12.75 -6.99 -8.41
N VAL A 8 11.62 -7.16 -7.71
CA VAL A 8 11.54 -7.06 -6.26
C VAL A 8 11.24 -8.43 -5.69
N THR A 9 11.94 -8.79 -4.64
CA THR A 9 11.68 -9.99 -3.86
C THR A 9 10.40 -9.81 -3.05
N ARG A 10 9.82 -10.94 -2.64
CA ARG A 10 8.68 -10.96 -1.73
C ARG A 10 8.96 -10.29 -0.39
N ALA A 11 10.21 -10.37 0.09
CA ALA A 11 10.63 -9.72 1.34
C ALA A 11 10.70 -8.19 1.19
N GLU A 12 11.17 -7.69 0.04
CA GLU A 12 11.19 -6.25 -0.25
C GLU A 12 9.78 -5.68 -0.35
N VAL A 13 8.87 -6.38 -1.04
CA VAL A 13 7.45 -5.99 -1.10
C VAL A 13 6.82 -5.99 0.29
N ALA A 14 7.08 -7.04 1.08
CA ALA A 14 6.59 -7.14 2.46
C ALA A 14 7.08 -5.97 3.33
N ALA A 15 8.37 -5.63 3.24
CA ALA A 15 8.95 -4.52 4.00
C ALA A 15 8.34 -3.17 3.57
N ALA A 16 8.28 -2.91 2.26
CA ALA A 16 7.77 -1.64 1.73
C ALA A 16 6.28 -1.41 2.03
N LEU A 17 5.46 -2.46 2.03
CA LEU A 17 4.03 -2.37 2.31
C LEU A 17 3.67 -2.70 3.77
N ARG A 18 4.67 -2.99 4.62
CA ARG A 18 4.49 -3.46 6.00
C ARG A 18 3.61 -4.72 6.10
N LEU A 19 3.66 -5.59 5.10
CA LEU A 19 2.82 -6.78 5.00
C LEU A 19 3.54 -8.03 5.52
N SER A 20 2.76 -8.98 6.03
CA SER A 20 3.24 -10.36 6.14
C SER A 20 3.46 -10.96 4.76
N LEU A 21 4.38 -11.92 4.66
CA LEU A 21 4.61 -12.66 3.42
C LEU A 21 3.31 -13.28 2.86
N ARG A 22 2.38 -13.73 3.71
CA ARG A 22 1.07 -14.28 3.30
C ARG A 22 0.18 -13.23 2.66
N GLN A 23 0.18 -11.99 3.16
CA GLN A 23 -0.57 -10.90 2.54
C GLN A 23 0.03 -10.51 1.18
N VAL A 24 1.36 -10.52 1.04
CA VAL A 24 1.99 -10.34 -0.27
C VAL A 24 1.53 -11.40 -1.28
N ASP A 25 1.39 -12.66 -0.86
CA ASP A 25 0.86 -13.71 -1.73
C ASP A 25 -0.61 -13.46 -2.13
N ARG A 26 -1.43 -12.88 -1.24
CA ARG A 26 -2.81 -12.49 -1.56
C ARG A 26 -2.85 -11.39 -2.62
N LEU A 27 -2.01 -10.35 -2.49
CA LEU A 27 -1.90 -9.31 -3.52
C LEU A 27 -1.52 -9.89 -4.89
N ALA A 28 -0.56 -10.82 -4.90
CA ALA A 28 -0.16 -11.50 -6.12
C ALA A 28 -1.27 -12.39 -6.71
N ALA A 29 -2.00 -13.13 -5.87
CA ALA A 29 -3.11 -13.98 -6.29
C ALA A 29 -4.29 -13.15 -6.83
N ALA A 30 -4.50 -11.95 -6.30
CA ALA A 30 -5.48 -11.00 -6.78
C ALA A 30 -5.03 -10.24 -8.05
N GLY A 31 -3.85 -10.55 -8.61
CA GLY A 31 -3.34 -9.90 -9.81
C GLY A 31 -2.82 -8.48 -9.59
N THR A 32 -2.64 -8.05 -8.33
CA THR A 32 -2.05 -6.74 -8.01
C THR A 32 -0.55 -6.72 -8.28
N LEU A 33 0.13 -7.87 -8.15
CA LEU A 33 1.57 -8.00 -8.38
C LEU A 33 1.84 -9.18 -9.31
N THR A 34 2.43 -8.92 -10.47
CA THR A 34 2.82 -9.95 -11.42
C THR A 34 4.07 -10.68 -10.96
N LYS A 35 3.93 -11.99 -10.71
CA LYS A 35 5.06 -12.88 -10.39
C LYS A 35 5.93 -13.10 -11.63
N LYS A 36 7.23 -12.84 -11.52
CA LYS A 36 8.25 -13.20 -12.51
C LYS A 36 9.09 -14.37 -12.04
N LYS A 37 9.29 -15.35 -12.92
CA LYS A 37 10.22 -16.45 -12.70
C LYS A 37 11.63 -15.99 -13.02
N LEU A 38 12.52 -16.05 -12.02
CA LEU A 38 13.92 -15.59 -12.11
C LEU A 38 14.91 -16.76 -12.26
N GLY A 39 14.40 -18.00 -12.20
CA GLY A 39 15.17 -19.23 -12.35
C GLY A 39 14.37 -20.45 -11.91
N ALA A 40 15.03 -21.61 -11.80
CA ALA A 40 14.38 -22.88 -11.45
C ALA A 40 13.72 -22.88 -10.05
N ARG A 41 14.28 -22.12 -9.10
CA ARG A 41 13.80 -22.04 -7.70
C ARG A 41 13.57 -20.62 -7.18
N ARG A 42 13.73 -19.61 -8.04
CA ARG A 42 13.61 -18.19 -7.64
C ARG A 42 12.49 -17.52 -8.41
N SER A 43 11.68 -16.76 -7.68
CA SER A 43 10.65 -15.89 -8.23
C SER A 43 10.70 -14.56 -7.51
N GLY A 44 10.28 -13.51 -8.20
CA GLY A 44 10.09 -12.18 -7.66
C GLY A 44 8.86 -11.55 -8.29
N PHE A 45 8.72 -10.25 -8.15
CA PHE A 45 7.70 -9.45 -8.81
C PHE A 45 8.36 -8.46 -9.74
N ASP A 46 7.62 -8.06 -10.77
CA ASP A 46 8.04 -6.97 -11.66
C ASP A 46 8.24 -5.67 -10.85
N ARG A 47 9.43 -5.04 -10.99
CA ARG A 47 9.74 -3.81 -10.26
C ARG A 47 8.91 -2.62 -10.75
N GLU A 48 8.76 -2.44 -12.07
CA GLU A 48 8.00 -1.32 -12.62
C GLU A 48 6.53 -1.40 -12.22
N GLU A 49 5.97 -2.60 -12.18
CA GLU A 49 4.61 -2.83 -11.68
C GLU A 49 4.47 -2.52 -10.19
N PHE A 50 5.44 -2.95 -9.38
CA PHE A 50 5.44 -2.63 -7.96
C PHE A 50 5.58 -1.12 -7.71
N ASP A 51 6.45 -0.43 -8.45
CA ASP A 51 6.63 1.01 -8.34
C ASP A 51 5.38 1.77 -8.80
N ARG A 52 4.71 1.31 -9.88
CA ARG A 52 3.40 1.84 -10.30
C ARG A 52 2.33 1.62 -9.24
N TYR A 53 2.31 0.46 -8.60
CA TYR A 53 1.38 0.19 -7.52
C TYR A 53 1.61 1.12 -6.32
N LEU A 54 2.87 1.33 -5.89
CA LEU A 54 3.21 2.29 -4.84
C LEU A 54 2.74 3.72 -5.19
N LYS A 55 2.96 4.16 -6.43
CA LYS A 55 2.45 5.46 -6.91
C LYS A 55 0.92 5.51 -6.88
N SER A 56 0.24 4.47 -7.36
CA SER A 56 -1.23 4.43 -7.39
C SER A 56 -1.86 4.47 -6.00
N ILE A 57 -1.21 3.91 -4.98
CA ILE A 57 -1.68 4.02 -3.60
C ILE A 57 -1.39 5.42 -3.04
N GLY A 58 -0.28 6.05 -3.46
CA GLY A 58 0.10 7.40 -3.01
C GLY A 58 -0.68 8.53 -3.69
N GLU A 59 -1.10 8.34 -4.94
CA GLU A 59 -1.63 9.39 -5.84
C GLU A 59 -3.03 9.05 -6.40
N GLY A 60 -3.55 7.84 -6.21
CA GLY A 60 -4.89 7.44 -6.63
C GLY A 60 -5.07 7.19 -8.14
N GLU A 61 -4.01 7.30 -8.96
CA GLU A 61 -4.10 7.20 -10.42
C GLU A 61 -3.64 5.84 -10.99
N GLY A 62 -4.37 5.36 -12.00
CA GLY A 62 -3.80 4.59 -13.12
C GLY A 62 -3.50 3.10 -12.92
N TYR A 63 -3.91 2.47 -11.81
CA TYR A 63 -3.65 1.04 -11.59
C TYR A 63 -4.94 0.20 -11.52
N ALA A 64 -5.02 -0.86 -12.32
CA ALA A 64 -6.17 -1.78 -12.39
C ALA A 64 -6.22 -2.75 -11.18
N SER A 65 -5.99 -2.24 -9.97
CA SER A 65 -6.14 -2.99 -8.73
C SER A 65 -7.34 -2.45 -7.97
N PRO A 66 -8.09 -3.30 -7.24
CA PRO A 66 -9.19 -2.85 -6.41
C PRO A 66 -8.62 -2.11 -5.19
N VAL A 67 -8.33 -0.82 -5.38
CA VAL A 67 -7.84 0.08 -4.34
C VAL A 67 -9.04 0.68 -3.62
N GLY A 68 -9.08 0.53 -2.29
CA GLY A 68 -9.97 1.27 -1.41
C GLY A 68 -9.29 2.54 -0.95
N SER A 69 -10.05 3.63 -0.84
CA SER A 69 -9.55 4.89 -0.31
C SER A 69 -10.59 5.58 0.55
N PHE A 70 -10.11 6.31 1.55
CA PHE A 70 -10.87 7.21 2.39
C PHE A 70 -10.08 8.51 2.54
N SER A 71 -10.76 9.64 2.57
CA SER A 71 -10.10 10.94 2.71
C SER A 71 -10.95 11.90 3.53
N PHE A 72 -10.29 12.71 4.34
CA PHE A 72 -10.97 13.71 5.16
C PHE A 72 -10.10 14.94 5.35
N THR A 73 -10.74 16.08 5.55
CA THR A 73 -10.09 17.36 5.87
C THR A 73 -10.23 17.65 7.36
N LEU A 74 -9.30 18.41 7.91
CA LEU A 74 -9.44 18.93 9.26
C LEU A 74 -10.30 20.20 9.25
N PRO A 75 -11.08 20.47 10.31
CA PRO A 75 -11.76 21.75 10.47
C PRO A 75 -10.74 22.91 10.44
N PRO A 76 -11.11 24.08 9.91
CA PRO A 76 -10.22 25.25 9.85
C PRO A 76 -9.64 25.66 11.22
N GLU A 77 -10.40 25.45 12.29
CA GLU A 77 -10.05 25.75 13.67
C GLU A 77 -9.20 24.67 14.37
N SER A 78 -8.87 23.57 13.67
CA SER A 78 -8.09 22.48 14.23
C SER A 78 -6.69 22.98 14.66
N PRO A 79 -6.25 22.68 15.89
CA PRO A 79 -4.87 22.94 16.30
C PRO A 79 -3.87 21.96 15.66
N LEU A 80 -4.35 20.89 15.01
CA LEU A 80 -3.55 19.87 14.37
C LEU A 80 -3.43 20.12 12.86
N THR A 81 -2.26 19.78 12.29
CA THR A 81 -2.04 19.79 10.85
C THR A 81 -2.37 18.43 10.23
N CYS A 82 -2.76 18.40 8.96
CA CYS A 82 -3.01 17.14 8.24
C CYS A 82 -1.77 16.23 8.26
N ASN A 83 -0.57 16.79 8.17
CA ASN A 83 0.69 16.03 8.28
C ASN A 83 0.83 15.34 9.64
N ALA A 84 0.54 16.04 10.74
CA ALA A 84 0.64 15.47 12.08
C ALA A 84 -0.40 14.36 12.30
N VAL A 85 -1.63 14.57 11.82
CA VAL A 85 -2.69 13.55 11.87
C VAL A 85 -2.32 12.34 11.02
N ALA A 86 -1.86 12.54 9.78
CA ALA A 86 -1.44 11.46 8.89
C ALA A 86 -0.33 10.61 9.50
N ALA A 87 0.71 11.22 10.07
CA ALA A 87 1.78 10.50 10.75
C ALA A 87 1.24 9.65 11.92
N LYS A 88 0.31 10.20 12.70
CA LYS A 88 -0.27 9.47 13.84
C LYS A 88 -1.13 8.28 13.40
N LEU A 89 -1.95 8.47 12.36
CA LEU A 89 -2.76 7.40 11.80
C LEU A 89 -1.89 6.31 11.15
N ASP A 90 -0.79 6.70 10.50
CA ASP A 90 0.17 5.76 9.90
C ASP A 90 0.77 4.82 10.97
N GLU A 91 1.17 5.35 12.13
CA GLU A 91 1.65 4.54 13.26
C GLU A 91 0.60 3.52 13.74
N ILE A 92 -0.66 3.95 13.86
CA ILE A 92 -1.74 3.12 14.37
C ILE A 92 -2.06 2.00 13.37
N LEU A 93 -2.27 2.36 12.10
CA LEU A 93 -2.65 1.43 11.05
C LEU A 93 -1.52 0.46 10.69
N ALA A 94 -0.26 0.87 10.81
CA ALA A 94 0.88 -0.03 10.65
C ALA A 94 0.82 -1.23 11.62
N THR A 95 0.19 -1.06 12.79
CA THR A 95 0.07 -2.10 13.81
C THR A 95 -1.21 -2.92 13.64
N SER A 96 -2.35 -2.26 13.41
CA SER A 96 -3.67 -2.90 13.40
C SER A 96 -4.10 -3.41 12.03
N LEU A 97 -3.77 -2.68 10.96
CA LEU A 97 -4.21 -2.93 9.58
C LEU A 97 -3.06 -2.75 8.57
N PRO A 98 -2.01 -3.59 8.63
CA PRO A 98 -0.81 -3.40 7.83
C PRO A 98 -1.11 -3.46 6.33
N GLY A 99 -0.52 -2.55 5.56
CA GLY A 99 -0.81 -2.37 4.13
C GLY A 99 -1.80 -1.24 3.83
N CYS A 100 -2.41 -0.64 4.85
CA CYS A 100 -2.99 0.69 4.72
C CYS A 100 -1.86 1.72 4.73
N LEU A 101 -1.82 2.59 3.73
CA LEU A 101 -0.88 3.69 3.65
C LEU A 101 -1.62 4.99 3.91
N VAL A 102 -0.97 5.89 4.66
CA VAL A 102 -1.53 7.20 4.99
C VAL A 102 -0.66 8.29 4.38
N ASN A 103 -1.28 9.28 3.76
CA ASN A 103 -0.61 10.45 3.22
C ASN A 103 -1.42 11.72 3.52
N ALA A 104 -0.76 12.86 3.63
CA ALA A 104 -1.41 14.17 3.68
C ALA A 104 -1.05 14.95 2.40
N ALA A 105 -2.06 15.26 1.60
CA ALA A 105 -1.94 15.99 0.35
C ALA A 105 -3.16 16.91 0.17
N ASP A 106 -2.99 18.02 -0.54
CA ASP A 106 -4.10 18.92 -0.92
C ASP A 106 -4.99 19.39 0.25
N GLY A 107 -4.41 19.52 1.45
CA GLY A 107 -5.15 19.91 2.66
C GLY A 107 -6.01 18.82 3.29
N ALA A 108 -5.91 17.58 2.81
CA ALA A 108 -6.61 16.40 3.33
C ALA A 108 -5.63 15.34 3.84
N VAL A 109 -6.16 14.42 4.63
CA VAL A 109 -5.53 13.15 4.99
C VAL A 109 -6.18 12.06 4.16
N HIS A 110 -5.37 11.24 3.50
CA HIS A 110 -5.76 10.13 2.65
C HIS A 110 -5.31 8.82 3.28
N ILE A 111 -6.21 7.85 3.38
CA ILE A 111 -5.92 6.47 3.77
C ILE A 111 -6.25 5.61 2.56
N VAL A 112 -5.28 4.82 2.10
CA VAL A 112 -5.41 4.02 0.89
C VAL A 112 -4.92 2.60 1.16
N TRP A 113 -5.65 1.61 0.66
CA TRP A 113 -5.30 0.20 0.83
C TRP A 113 -5.75 -0.61 -0.39
N ASN A 114 -5.27 -1.84 -0.47
CA ASN A 114 -5.74 -2.78 -1.47
C ASN A 114 -6.86 -3.65 -0.90
N ALA A 115 -8.01 -3.67 -1.55
CA ALA A 115 -9.17 -4.45 -1.12
C ALA A 115 -8.87 -5.95 -1.05
N ALA A 116 -7.87 -6.47 -1.79
CA ALA A 116 -7.43 -7.86 -1.70
C ALA A 116 -6.82 -8.22 -0.33
N LEU A 117 -6.47 -7.22 0.50
CA LEU A 117 -6.09 -7.45 1.90
C LEU A 117 -7.30 -7.86 2.76
N GLY A 118 -8.53 -7.59 2.28
CA GLY A 118 -9.79 -7.95 2.93
C GLY A 118 -10.25 -6.96 3.99
N TYR A 119 -9.66 -5.76 4.04
CA TYR A 119 -10.07 -4.70 4.95
C TYR A 119 -11.30 -3.96 4.42
N THR A 120 -12.28 -3.80 5.29
CA THR A 120 -13.48 -2.98 5.07
C THR A 120 -13.25 -1.55 5.56
N THR A 121 -13.99 -0.59 5.00
CA THR A 121 -13.92 0.81 5.45
C THR A 121 -14.26 0.93 6.95
N GLU A 122 -15.22 0.15 7.43
CA GLU A 122 -15.61 0.12 8.85
C GLU A 122 -14.46 -0.32 9.75
N GLN A 123 -13.66 -1.31 9.34
CA GLN A 123 -12.48 -1.72 10.09
C GLN A 123 -11.41 -0.63 10.11
N ILE A 124 -11.21 0.09 9.00
CA ILE A 124 -10.30 1.24 8.96
C ILE A 124 -10.78 2.29 9.98
N LEU A 125 -12.06 2.66 9.94
CA LEU A 125 -12.65 3.69 10.80
C LEU A 125 -12.66 3.32 12.28
N GLN A 126 -12.74 2.03 12.62
CA GLN A 126 -12.64 1.57 14.01
C GLN A 126 -11.20 1.57 14.56
N ALA A 127 -10.20 1.58 13.66
CA ALA A 127 -8.80 1.59 14.03
C ALA A 127 -8.24 2.99 14.21
N VAL A 128 -8.89 4.03 13.68
CA VAL A 128 -8.46 5.45 13.72
C VAL A 128 -9.28 6.27 14.70
#